data_AF-A0AAV0RL73-F1
#
_entry.id   AF-A0AAV0RL73-F1
#
_cell.length_a   1.000
_cell.length_b   1.000
_cell.length_c   1.000
_cell.angle_alpha   90.00
_cell.angle_beta   90.00
_cell.angle_gamma   90.00
#
_symmetry.space_group_name_H-M   'P 1'
#
loop_
_entity.id
_entity.type
_entity.pdbx_description
1 polymer ?
#
loop_
_entity_poly.entity_id
_entity_poly.type
_entity_poly.pdbx_seq_one_letter_code
_entity_poly.pdbx_strand_id
1 'polypeptide(L)'
;MIVHASFNSVVSWSFLFLGSQTPLEISIGSKRSYSEDVAHLPEIKDHDVLCAFKDLMAASWDEIDATVVHDVKNALSKNSDDKSGQEILKNVFRSCEAVEEFGGMIMTLKMELDDSIGMSGEDVKPLTDDYAKAIRMFFERYSSYLESFGPDEAYLRKKVEMELGSKMIFLKMRCAGLGSEWGKVTLIGTSGLAGSYVEQRA
;
A
#
# COMPACT_ATOMS: atom_id res chain seq x y z
N MET A 1 -5.02 -44.76 -46.31
CA MET A 1 -4.24 -44.05 -45.28
C MET A 1 -5.16 -43.90 -44.06
N ILE A 2 -4.86 -44.48 -42.89
CA ILE A 2 -3.77 -44.12 -41.95
C ILE A 2 -4.12 -42.77 -41.29
N VAL A 3 -4.63 -42.65 -40.04
CA VAL A 3 -4.19 -43.15 -38.69
C VAL A 3 -2.94 -42.36 -38.20
N HIS A 4 -2.77 -41.85 -36.98
CA HIS A 4 -3.48 -41.88 -35.66
C HIS A 4 -3.52 -40.42 -35.10
N ALA A 5 -3.81 -39.99 -33.85
CA ALA A 5 -4.31 -40.45 -32.53
C ALA A 5 -4.83 -39.18 -31.77
N SER A 6 -5.69 -39.13 -30.74
CA SER A 6 -6.33 -40.09 -29.80
C SER A 6 -5.57 -40.46 -28.50
N PHE A 7 -5.85 -39.78 -27.37
CA PHE A 7 -6.10 -40.45 -26.06
C PHE A 7 -6.87 -39.60 -25.02
N ASN A 8 -7.54 -40.28 -24.07
CA ASN A 8 -8.21 -39.72 -22.87
C ASN A 8 -7.23 -39.79 -21.65
N SER A 9 -7.54 -39.67 -20.35
CA SER A 9 -8.77 -39.52 -19.54
C SER A 9 -8.42 -39.05 -18.10
N VAL A 10 -9.39 -38.55 -17.31
CA VAL A 10 -9.74 -38.85 -15.88
C VAL A 10 -8.57 -39.28 -14.92
N VAL A 11 -8.41 -38.78 -13.67
CA VAL A 11 -9.28 -38.96 -12.48
C VAL A 11 -9.09 -37.88 -11.39
N SER A 12 -10.09 -37.74 -10.52
CA SER A 12 -10.02 -37.19 -9.14
C SER A 12 -9.05 -37.97 -8.22
N TRP A 13 -8.79 -37.52 -6.99
CA TRP A 13 -9.14 -38.24 -5.73
C TRP A 13 -8.70 -37.42 -4.48
N SER A 14 -9.20 -37.81 -3.31
CA SER A 14 -9.22 -37.02 -2.06
C SER A 14 -8.01 -37.24 -1.12
N PHE A 15 -7.97 -36.42 -0.04
CA PHE A 15 -7.21 -36.62 1.21
C PHE A 15 -6.95 -38.08 1.61
N LEU A 16 -5.76 -38.35 2.15
CA LEU A 16 -5.62 -39.10 3.42
C LEU A 16 -4.28 -38.80 4.11
N PHE A 17 -4.20 -39.11 5.41
CA PHE A 17 -3.04 -38.88 6.28
C PHE A 17 -2.04 -40.06 6.26
N LEU A 18 -0.81 -39.75 6.69
CA LEU A 18 0.08 -40.51 7.60
C LEU A 18 1.45 -40.91 7.01
N GLY A 19 2.53 -40.52 7.70
CA GLY A 19 3.91 -40.90 7.38
C GLY A 19 4.93 -39.94 7.98
N SER A 20 5.66 -40.36 9.01
CA SER A 20 6.57 -39.49 9.78
C SER A 20 8.03 -39.89 9.65
N GLN A 21 8.90 -38.97 9.23
CA GLN A 21 10.27 -38.79 9.77
C GLN A 21 10.98 -37.55 9.18
N THR A 22 11.82 -36.93 10.01
CA THR A 22 12.72 -35.78 9.73
C THR A 22 14.17 -36.28 9.95
N PRO A 23 15.24 -35.76 9.28
CA PRO A 23 15.56 -34.32 9.35
C PRO A 23 16.31 -33.65 8.16
N LEU A 24 16.24 -32.32 8.15
CA LEU A 24 17.27 -31.36 7.68
C LEU A 24 17.99 -31.60 6.34
N GLU A 25 17.42 -31.08 5.25
CA GLU A 25 18.20 -30.41 4.20
C GLU A 25 17.55 -29.07 3.83
N ILE A 26 18.09 -27.96 4.36
CA ILE A 26 17.75 -26.61 3.91
C ILE A 26 18.62 -26.29 2.70
N SER A 27 18.13 -26.64 1.51
CA SER A 27 18.87 -26.41 0.27
C SER A 27 19.10 -24.91 0.01
N ILE A 28 20.29 -24.59 -0.48
CA ILE A 28 20.85 -23.25 -0.51
C ILE A 28 20.02 -22.30 -1.37
N GLY A 29 19.61 -21.19 -0.75
CA GLY A 29 19.67 -19.85 -1.35
C GLY A 29 19.18 -19.72 -2.79
N SER A 30 17.92 -20.08 -3.06
CA SER A 30 17.25 -19.55 -4.24
C SER A 30 17.27 -18.02 -4.15
N LYS A 31 18.13 -17.38 -4.94
CA LYS A 31 18.13 -15.93 -5.13
C LYS A 31 16.78 -15.56 -5.73
N ARG A 32 15.86 -15.09 -4.88
CA ARG A 32 14.63 -14.44 -5.33
C ARG A 32 15.06 -13.25 -6.16
N SER A 33 14.78 -13.31 -7.46
CA SER A 33 14.88 -12.16 -8.36
C SER A 33 13.79 -11.16 -7.93
N TYR A 34 14.10 -10.33 -6.95
CA TYR A 34 13.28 -9.17 -6.66
C TYR A 34 13.21 -8.32 -7.93
N SER A 35 12.00 -7.94 -8.33
CA SER A 35 11.84 -6.95 -9.39
C SER A 35 12.50 -5.67 -8.92
N GLU A 36 13.33 -5.07 -9.77
CA GLU A 36 14.10 -3.86 -9.49
C GLU A 36 13.20 -2.61 -9.56
N ASP A 37 12.05 -2.67 -8.88
CA ASP A 37 11.08 -1.60 -8.70
C ASP A 37 11.59 -0.59 -7.64
N VAL A 38 12.86 -0.23 -7.77
CA VAL A 38 13.51 0.87 -7.07
C VAL A 38 13.09 2.15 -7.79
N ALA A 39 11.87 2.59 -7.48
CA ALA A 39 11.29 3.80 -8.07
C ALA A 39 12.29 4.97 -7.89
N HIS A 40 12.82 5.45 -9.00
CA HIS A 40 13.92 6.41 -8.99
C HIS A 40 13.49 7.68 -8.26
N LEU A 41 14.28 8.10 -7.27
CA LEU A 41 14.08 9.39 -6.62
C LEU A 41 14.41 10.52 -7.62
N PRO A 42 13.64 11.61 -7.63
CA PRO A 42 13.85 12.70 -8.55
C PRO A 42 15.16 13.45 -8.26
N GLU A 43 15.80 13.98 -9.31
CA GLU A 43 17.02 14.80 -9.19
C GLU A 43 16.66 16.21 -8.67
N ILE A 44 16.96 16.47 -7.40
CA ILE A 44 16.86 17.79 -6.76
C ILE A 44 18.28 18.32 -6.54
N LYS A 45 18.53 19.57 -6.97
CA LYS A 45 19.84 20.23 -7.01
C LYS A 45 20.03 21.22 -5.87
N ASP A 46 18.95 21.86 -5.44
CA ASP A 46 18.97 22.72 -4.26
C ASP A 46 19.10 21.85 -2.98
N HIS A 47 20.08 22.18 -2.14
CA HIS A 47 20.40 21.38 -0.96
C HIS A 47 19.32 21.45 0.12
N ASP A 48 18.73 22.64 0.34
CA ASP A 48 17.69 22.83 1.35
C ASP A 48 16.40 22.13 0.93
N VAL A 49 16.06 22.19 -0.36
CA VAL A 49 14.91 21.49 -0.95
C VAL A 49 15.12 19.97 -0.92
N LEU A 50 16.34 19.49 -1.21
CA LEU A 50 16.68 18.05 -1.16
C LEU A 50 16.63 17.48 0.26
N CYS A 51 17.06 18.26 1.27
CA CYS A 51 16.93 17.87 2.67
C CYS A 51 15.46 17.79 3.09
N ALA A 52 14.69 18.88 2.91
CA ALA A 52 13.27 18.91 3.23
C ALA A 52 12.46 17.80 2.51
N PHE A 53 12.81 17.48 1.25
CA PHE A 53 12.23 16.34 0.52
C PHE A 53 12.53 14.99 1.18
N LYS A 54 13.79 14.76 1.59
CA LYS A 54 14.19 13.50 2.25
C LYS A 54 13.52 13.33 3.60
N ASP A 55 13.50 14.38 4.41
CA ASP A 55 12.93 14.34 5.76
C ASP A 55 11.40 14.12 5.69
N LEU A 56 10.71 14.79 4.75
CA LEU A 56 9.28 14.57 4.48
C LEU A 56 8.98 13.16 3.95
N MET A 57 9.82 12.59 3.08
CA MET A 57 9.63 11.21 2.58
C MET A 57 9.94 10.14 3.63
N ALA A 58 10.85 10.44 4.58
CA ALA A 58 11.24 9.55 5.67
C ALA A 58 10.27 9.58 6.87
N ALA A 59 9.59 10.71 7.11
CA ALA A 59 8.51 10.81 8.10
C ALA A 59 7.33 9.87 7.75
N SER A 60 6.57 9.43 8.76
CA SER A 60 5.22 8.88 8.52
C SER A 60 4.25 10.03 8.25
N TRP A 61 3.21 9.76 7.46
CA TRP A 61 2.19 10.72 7.05
C TRP A 61 0.89 10.56 7.85
N ASP A 62 0.95 9.87 8.99
CA ASP A 62 -0.14 9.67 9.95
C ASP A 62 -0.24 10.82 10.97
N GLU A 63 0.92 11.35 11.38
CA GLU A 63 1.07 12.52 12.25
C GLU A 63 2.43 13.15 11.92
N ILE A 64 2.42 14.21 11.09
CA ILE A 64 3.64 14.82 10.55
C ILE A 64 4.23 15.76 11.62
N ASP A 65 5.50 15.59 11.97
CA ASP A 65 6.17 16.48 12.93
C ASP A 65 6.15 17.95 12.43
N ALA A 66 5.71 18.86 13.30
CA ALA A 66 5.63 20.29 13.00
C ALA A 66 6.97 20.92 12.57
N THR A 67 8.11 20.32 12.97
CA THR A 67 9.45 20.70 12.49
C THR A 67 9.64 20.38 11.00
N VAL A 68 9.27 19.17 10.56
CA VAL A 68 9.30 18.77 9.14
C VAL A 68 8.36 19.67 8.32
N VAL A 69 7.15 19.93 8.83
CA VAL A 69 6.19 20.85 8.17
C VAL A 69 6.75 22.28 8.08
N HIS A 70 7.44 22.76 9.12
CA HIS A 70 8.10 24.06 9.11
C HIS A 70 9.24 24.11 8.08
N ASP A 71 10.11 23.11 8.06
CA ASP A 71 11.31 23.13 7.22
C ASP A 71 11.00 22.90 5.74
N VAL A 72 9.96 22.13 5.41
CA VAL A 72 9.36 22.08 4.06
C VAL A 72 8.81 23.44 3.64
N LYS A 73 8.05 24.11 4.51
CA LYS A 73 7.51 25.46 4.21
C LYS A 73 8.61 26.52 4.10
N ASN A 74 9.68 26.40 4.88
CA ASN A 74 10.88 27.23 4.80
C ASN A 74 11.61 27.03 3.45
N ALA A 75 11.90 25.78 3.06
CA ALA A 75 12.53 25.45 1.78
C ALA A 75 11.71 25.91 0.56
N LEU A 76 10.37 25.79 0.62
CA LEU A 76 9.45 26.30 -0.41
C LEU A 76 9.30 27.84 -0.41
N SER A 77 9.67 28.53 0.67
CA SER A 77 9.63 30.01 0.75
C SER A 77 10.87 30.69 0.17
N LYS A 78 11.99 29.97 0.10
CA LYS A 78 13.26 30.46 -0.49
C LYS A 78 13.10 30.55 -2.01
N ASN A 79 13.66 31.59 -2.63
CA ASN A 79 13.73 31.67 -4.09
C ASN A 79 14.94 30.87 -4.59
N SER A 80 14.70 29.67 -5.12
CA SER A 80 15.73 28.81 -5.71
C SER A 80 15.72 28.86 -7.24
N ASP A 81 16.88 28.63 -7.85
CA ASP A 81 17.00 28.39 -9.29
C ASP A 81 16.46 26.99 -9.67
N ASP A 82 16.43 26.02 -8.73
CA ASP A 82 15.88 24.68 -8.94
C ASP A 82 14.34 24.64 -8.77
N LYS A 83 13.65 25.31 -9.71
CA LYS A 83 12.18 25.33 -9.78
C LYS A 83 11.57 23.94 -9.97
N SER A 84 12.32 23.03 -10.60
CA SER A 84 11.99 21.60 -10.71
C SER A 84 11.88 20.96 -9.32
N GLY A 85 12.95 21.04 -8.52
CA GLY A 85 12.97 20.52 -7.15
C GLY A 85 11.91 21.13 -6.24
N GLN A 86 11.60 22.43 -6.41
CA GLN A 86 10.55 23.08 -5.63
C GLN A 86 9.14 22.57 -5.97
N GLU A 87 8.77 22.38 -7.25
CA GLU A 87 7.45 21.81 -7.57
C GLU A 87 7.36 20.33 -7.17
N ILE A 88 8.47 19.58 -7.24
CA ILE A 88 8.59 18.22 -6.69
C ILE A 88 8.27 18.20 -5.19
N LEU A 89 9.00 18.98 -4.38
CA LEU A 89 8.81 19.05 -2.92
C LEU A 89 7.37 19.44 -2.57
N LYS A 90 6.81 20.40 -3.29
CA LYS A 90 5.44 20.90 -3.14
C LYS A 90 4.38 19.85 -3.52
N ASN A 91 4.62 19.02 -4.53
CA ASN A 91 3.71 17.92 -4.90
C ASN A 91 3.77 16.76 -3.90
N VAL A 92 4.95 16.44 -3.36
CA VAL A 92 5.08 15.52 -2.21
C VAL A 92 4.33 16.07 -1.01
N PHE A 93 4.51 17.34 -0.66
CA PHE A 93 3.84 17.97 0.48
C PHE A 93 2.31 17.99 0.34
N ARG A 94 1.77 18.38 -0.82
CA ARG A 94 0.32 18.26 -1.13
C ARG A 94 -0.21 16.84 -0.98
N SER A 95 0.58 15.84 -1.40
CA SER A 95 0.19 14.43 -1.30
C SER A 95 0.26 13.92 0.14
N CYS A 96 1.18 14.45 0.94
CA CYS A 96 1.26 14.21 2.38
C CYS A 96 0.02 14.76 3.11
N GLU A 97 -0.34 16.02 2.89
CA GLU A 97 -1.57 16.65 3.43
C GLU A 97 -2.83 15.85 3.02
N ALA A 98 -2.92 15.39 1.76
CA ALA A 98 -4.04 14.58 1.28
C ALA A 98 -4.09 13.15 1.88
N VAL A 99 -2.93 12.55 2.18
CA VAL A 99 -2.81 11.25 2.85
C VAL A 99 -3.22 11.35 4.32
N GLU A 100 -2.83 12.42 5.01
CA GLU A 100 -3.23 12.69 6.39
C GLU A 100 -4.77 12.83 6.50
N GLU A 101 -5.38 13.69 5.68
CA GLU A 101 -6.84 13.91 5.68
C GLU A 101 -7.62 12.62 5.34
N PHE A 102 -7.23 11.92 4.27
CA PHE A 102 -7.90 10.70 3.83
C PHE A 102 -7.65 9.52 4.80
N GLY A 103 -6.47 9.44 5.39
CA GLY A 103 -6.14 8.49 6.45
C GLY A 103 -7.00 8.70 7.70
N GLY A 104 -7.18 9.96 8.13
CA GLY A 104 -8.08 10.32 9.23
C GLY A 104 -9.54 9.95 8.94
N MET A 105 -10.03 10.21 7.73
CA MET A 105 -11.37 9.78 7.31
C MET A 105 -11.55 8.26 7.33
N ILE A 106 -10.55 7.48 6.88
CA ILE A 106 -10.57 6.00 6.98
C ILE A 106 -10.67 5.55 8.45
N MET A 107 -9.87 6.15 9.34
CA MET A 107 -9.88 5.82 10.76
C MET A 107 -11.19 6.20 11.46
N THR A 108 -11.81 7.32 11.06
CA THR A 108 -13.14 7.73 11.56
C THR A 108 -14.21 6.70 11.18
N LEU A 109 -14.28 6.31 9.91
CA LEU A 109 -15.20 5.25 9.45
C LEU A 109 -14.93 3.91 10.16
N LYS A 110 -13.65 3.57 10.40
CA LYS A 110 -13.26 2.38 11.17
C LYS A 110 -13.81 2.43 12.62
N MET A 111 -13.74 3.58 13.29
CA MET A 111 -14.30 3.75 14.64
C MET A 111 -15.83 3.64 14.64
N GLU A 112 -16.51 4.31 13.71
CA GLU A 112 -17.97 4.18 13.56
C GLU A 112 -18.42 2.73 13.30
N LEU A 113 -17.64 1.95 12.53
CA LEU A 113 -17.89 0.53 12.30
C LEU A 113 -17.67 -0.32 13.55
N ASP A 114 -16.65 -0.03 14.37
CA ASP A 114 -16.42 -0.74 15.63
C ASP A 114 -17.52 -0.44 16.66
N ASP A 115 -17.98 0.81 16.77
CA ASP A 115 -19.05 1.21 17.71
C ASP A 115 -20.44 0.71 17.27
N SER A 116 -20.77 0.84 15.98
CA SER A 116 -22.10 0.48 15.47
C SER A 116 -22.30 -1.03 15.37
N ILE A 117 -21.28 -1.77 14.93
CA ILE A 117 -21.37 -3.19 14.56
C ILE A 117 -20.60 -4.12 15.53
N GLY A 118 -19.74 -3.56 16.39
CA GLY A 118 -18.87 -4.28 17.32
C GLY A 118 -17.45 -4.44 16.76
N MET A 119 -16.45 -4.59 17.63
CA MET A 119 -15.10 -5.00 17.23
C MET A 119 -15.11 -6.42 16.66
N SER A 120 -14.20 -6.75 15.74
CA SER A 120 -14.18 -8.02 15.02
C SER A 120 -14.03 -9.24 15.95
N GLY A 121 -14.98 -10.17 15.91
CA GLY A 121 -14.99 -11.38 16.73
C GLY A 121 -16.28 -12.18 16.54
N GLU A 122 -16.74 -12.82 17.61
CA GLU A 122 -18.11 -13.35 17.73
C GLU A 122 -19.08 -12.18 18.04
N ASP A 123 -20.39 -12.35 17.79
CA ASP A 123 -21.45 -11.32 17.95
C ASP A 123 -21.31 -10.01 17.12
N VAL A 124 -20.51 -10.02 16.06
CA VAL A 124 -20.45 -8.92 15.06
C VAL A 124 -21.79 -8.81 14.31
N LYS A 125 -22.39 -7.61 14.30
CA LYS A 125 -23.67 -7.34 13.60
C LYS A 125 -23.51 -7.38 12.07
N PRO A 126 -24.59 -7.63 11.28
CA PRO A 126 -24.51 -7.48 9.84
C PRO A 126 -24.19 -6.03 9.43
N LEU A 127 -23.31 -5.89 8.43
CA LEU A 127 -22.96 -4.60 7.84
C LEU A 127 -24.16 -4.05 7.04
N THR A 128 -24.57 -2.82 7.35
CA THR A 128 -25.65 -2.12 6.63
C THR A 128 -25.21 -1.64 5.24
N ASP A 129 -26.14 -1.56 4.30
CA ASP A 129 -25.90 -1.08 2.93
C ASP A 129 -25.21 0.29 2.86
N ASP A 130 -25.52 1.23 3.76
CA ASP A 130 -24.89 2.56 3.78
C ASP A 130 -23.40 2.48 4.11
N TYR A 131 -23.01 1.72 5.14
CA TYR A 131 -21.61 1.45 5.44
C TYR A 131 -20.92 0.65 4.33
N ALA A 132 -21.58 -0.35 3.74
CA ALA A 132 -21.03 -1.10 2.60
C ALA A 132 -20.76 -0.18 1.39
N LYS A 133 -21.66 0.78 1.12
CA LYS A 133 -21.51 1.82 0.10
C LYS A 133 -20.41 2.82 0.45
N ALA A 134 -20.30 3.26 1.70
CA ALA A 134 -19.22 4.13 2.16
C ALA A 134 -17.87 3.45 1.92
N ILE A 135 -17.72 2.19 2.33
CA ILE A 135 -16.49 1.40 2.10
C ILE A 135 -16.16 1.30 0.60
N ARG A 136 -17.14 1.08 -0.30
CA ARG A 136 -16.90 1.15 -1.77
C ARG A 136 -16.31 2.48 -2.18
N MET A 137 -16.91 3.60 -1.75
CA MET A 137 -16.45 4.94 -2.10
C MET A 137 -15.02 5.25 -1.60
N PHE A 138 -14.62 4.70 -0.45
CA PHE A 138 -13.22 4.76 0.01
C PHE A 138 -12.27 3.95 -0.88
N PHE A 139 -12.63 2.71 -1.27
CA PHE A 139 -11.81 1.93 -2.21
C PHE A 139 -11.70 2.58 -3.59
N GLU A 140 -12.82 3.05 -4.15
CA GLU A 140 -12.87 3.74 -5.45
C GLU A 140 -12.02 5.02 -5.45
N ARG A 141 -12.08 5.82 -4.37
CA ARG A 141 -11.25 7.02 -4.22
C ARG A 141 -9.77 6.70 -4.02
N TYR A 142 -9.44 5.66 -3.25
CA TYR A 142 -8.05 5.17 -3.07
C TYR A 142 -7.44 4.73 -4.41
N SER A 143 -8.13 3.87 -5.17
CA SER A 143 -7.68 3.43 -6.49
C SER A 143 -7.55 4.60 -7.47
N SER A 144 -8.57 5.46 -7.57
CA SER A 144 -8.53 6.64 -8.45
C SER A 144 -7.42 7.64 -8.09
N TYR A 145 -6.98 7.68 -6.83
CA TYR A 145 -5.85 8.52 -6.43
C TYR A 145 -4.51 7.89 -6.81
N LEU A 146 -4.32 6.58 -6.55
CA LEU A 146 -3.11 5.86 -6.99
C LEU A 146 -2.95 5.82 -8.52
N GLU A 147 -4.06 5.77 -9.27
CA GLU A 147 -4.10 5.84 -10.73
C GLU A 147 -3.85 7.25 -11.29
N SER A 148 -3.89 8.29 -10.46
CA SER A 148 -3.67 9.69 -10.89
C SER A 148 -2.19 10.10 -11.02
N PHE A 149 -1.27 9.35 -10.41
CA PHE A 149 0.17 9.63 -10.44
C PHE A 149 0.81 9.28 -11.78
N GLY A 150 1.68 10.16 -12.26
CA GLY A 150 2.45 9.95 -13.50
C GLY A 150 3.48 8.80 -13.39
N PRO A 151 4.03 8.34 -14.54
CA PRO A 151 5.06 7.30 -14.54
C PRO A 151 6.32 7.74 -13.77
N ASP A 152 6.68 9.02 -13.87
CA ASP A 152 7.83 9.62 -13.18
C ASP A 152 7.57 9.86 -11.67
N GLU A 153 6.32 9.73 -11.23
CA GLU A 153 5.88 9.89 -9.83
C GLU A 153 5.74 8.55 -9.10
N ALA A 154 6.28 7.46 -9.67
CA ALA A 154 6.20 6.12 -9.08
C ALA A 154 6.71 6.05 -7.62
N TYR A 155 7.72 6.86 -7.26
CA TYR A 155 8.24 6.95 -5.88
C TYR A 155 7.18 7.52 -4.92
N LEU A 156 6.40 8.50 -5.38
CA LEU A 156 5.35 9.18 -4.62
C LEU A 156 4.11 8.30 -4.51
N ARG A 157 3.67 7.70 -5.62
CA ARG A 157 2.59 6.69 -5.62
C ARG A 157 2.88 5.56 -4.63
N LYS A 158 4.11 5.05 -4.61
CA LYS A 158 4.54 3.95 -3.72
C LYS A 158 4.61 4.34 -2.25
N LYS A 159 4.87 5.62 -1.93
CA LYS A 159 4.76 6.17 -0.57
C LYS A 159 3.28 6.30 -0.15
N VAL A 160 2.44 6.88 -1.00
CA VAL A 160 0.98 7.02 -0.78
C VAL A 160 0.32 5.64 -0.57
N GLU A 161 0.65 4.66 -1.40
CA GLU A 161 0.18 3.26 -1.29
C GLU A 161 0.58 2.63 0.05
N MET A 162 1.76 2.94 0.58
CA MET A 162 2.26 2.41 1.86
C MET A 162 1.51 3.01 3.05
N GLU A 163 1.45 4.34 3.15
CA GLU A 163 0.84 5.04 4.29
C GLU A 163 -0.69 4.79 4.33
N LEU A 164 -1.39 4.85 3.19
CA LEU A 164 -2.84 4.62 3.13
C LEU A 164 -3.23 3.15 3.08
N GLY A 165 -2.45 2.30 2.39
CA GLY A 165 -2.75 0.86 2.25
C GLY A 165 -2.83 0.16 3.62
N SER A 166 -1.98 0.57 4.56
CA SER A 166 -2.04 0.12 5.97
C SER A 166 -3.41 0.35 6.62
N LYS A 167 -4.05 1.50 6.36
CA LYS A 167 -5.33 1.90 6.94
C LYS A 167 -6.51 1.26 6.19
N MET A 168 -6.41 1.18 4.87
CA MET A 168 -7.41 0.50 4.03
C MET A 168 -7.56 -0.98 4.39
N ILE A 169 -6.52 -1.63 4.93
CA ILE A 169 -6.62 -3.01 5.45
C ILE A 169 -7.68 -3.13 6.57
N PHE A 170 -7.84 -2.11 7.43
CA PHE A 170 -8.91 -2.13 8.44
C PHE A 170 -10.30 -2.22 7.79
N LEU A 171 -10.59 -1.37 6.80
CA LEU A 171 -11.87 -1.43 6.06
C LEU A 171 -12.03 -2.75 5.31
N LYS A 172 -10.94 -3.31 4.73
CA LYS A 172 -10.98 -4.62 4.07
C LYS A 172 -11.34 -5.75 5.04
N MET A 173 -10.84 -5.73 6.27
CA MET A 173 -11.21 -6.74 7.28
C MET A 173 -12.69 -6.66 7.68
N ARG A 174 -13.31 -5.48 7.60
CA ARG A 174 -14.77 -5.28 7.83
C ARG A 174 -15.64 -5.72 6.64
N CYS A 175 -15.07 -6.10 5.50
CA CYS A 175 -15.81 -6.60 4.33
C CYS A 175 -16.21 -8.09 4.46
N ALA A 176 -15.90 -8.77 5.57
CA ALA A 176 -16.29 -10.15 5.78
C ALA A 176 -17.83 -10.28 5.86
N GLY A 177 -18.44 -10.98 4.91
CA GLY A 177 -19.90 -11.08 4.75
C GLY A 177 -20.44 -10.28 3.56
N LEU A 178 -19.67 -9.31 3.04
CA LEU A 178 -19.84 -8.87 1.66
C LEU A 178 -19.32 -9.98 0.71
N GLY A 179 -19.88 -10.05 -0.51
CA GLY A 179 -19.74 -11.22 -1.37
C GLY A 179 -18.31 -11.52 -1.86
N SER A 180 -18.13 -12.69 -2.48
CA SER A 180 -16.81 -13.19 -2.93
C SER A 180 -16.06 -12.26 -3.90
N GLU A 181 -16.75 -11.31 -4.54
CA GLU A 181 -16.17 -10.21 -5.29
C GLU A 181 -15.25 -9.31 -4.44
N TRP A 182 -15.51 -9.13 -3.16
CA TRP A 182 -14.69 -8.32 -2.25
C TRP A 182 -13.35 -8.97 -1.89
N GLY A 183 -13.28 -10.31 -1.93
CA GLY A 183 -12.00 -11.02 -1.83
C GLY A 183 -11.03 -10.64 -2.97
N LYS A 184 -11.56 -10.19 -4.12
CA LYS A 184 -10.81 -9.77 -5.30
C LYS A 184 -10.31 -8.33 -5.23
N VAL A 185 -10.75 -7.52 -4.26
CA VAL A 185 -10.25 -6.15 -4.05
C VAL A 185 -8.83 -6.25 -3.49
N THR A 186 -7.86 -6.28 -4.38
CA THR A 186 -6.44 -6.31 -4.05
C THR A 186 -5.99 -4.97 -3.49
N LEU A 187 -5.85 -4.89 -2.18
CA LEU A 187 -4.99 -3.87 -1.58
C LEU A 187 -3.54 -4.21 -1.91
N ILE A 188 -3.07 -3.62 -3.01
CA ILE A 188 -1.65 -3.41 -3.25
C ILE A 188 -1.15 -2.58 -2.05
N GLY A 189 -0.07 -3.08 -1.42
CA GLY A 189 0.33 -2.73 -0.05
C GLY A 189 0.84 -3.92 0.77
N THR A 190 0.39 -5.16 0.51
CA THR A 190 1.00 -6.37 1.11
C THR A 190 2.02 -7.06 0.21
N SER A 191 2.09 -6.68 -1.06
CA SER A 191 2.93 -7.29 -2.10
C SER A 191 4.23 -6.51 -2.34
N GLY A 192 5.26 -6.72 -1.51
CA GLY A 192 6.65 -6.59 -2.00
C GLY A 192 7.71 -5.85 -1.16
N LEU A 193 7.42 -5.27 0.01
CA LEU A 193 8.37 -4.38 0.72
C LEU A 193 8.91 -4.84 2.08
N ALA A 194 8.70 -6.08 2.50
CA ALA A 194 9.21 -6.62 3.78
C ALA A 194 10.76 -6.82 3.85
N GLY A 195 11.55 -6.09 3.06
CA GLY A 195 13.01 -6.25 2.97
C GLY A 195 13.82 -4.96 2.86
N SER A 196 13.39 -3.94 2.10
CA SER A 196 14.31 -2.86 1.67
C SER A 196 14.62 -1.78 2.72
N TYR A 197 13.93 -1.75 3.87
CA TYR A 197 14.15 -0.69 4.89
C TYR A 197 15.34 -0.96 5.83
N VAL A 198 15.91 -2.16 5.79
CA VAL A 198 17.07 -2.56 6.61
C VAL A 198 18.40 -2.15 5.94
N GLU A 199 18.44 -2.11 4.60
CA GLU A 199 19.68 -2.04 3.83
C GLU A 199 20.15 -0.59 3.52
N GLN A 200 19.32 0.43 3.74
CA GLN A 200 19.68 1.86 3.62
C GLN A 200 20.32 2.45 4.90
N ARG A 201 20.91 1.61 5.76
CA ARG A 201 21.62 2.01 7.00
C ARG A 201 23.10 1.57 7.02
N ALA A 202 23.65 1.16 5.88
CA ALA A 202 25.04 0.74 5.68
C ALA A 202 25.82 1.76 4.84
#